data_AF-A0AAV5CYQ5-F1
#
_entry.id   AF-A0AAV5CYQ5-F1
#
_cell.length_a   1.000
_cell.length_b   1.000
_cell.length_c   1.000
_cell.angle_alpha   90.00
_cell.angle_beta   90.00
_cell.angle_gamma   90.00
#
_symmetry.space_group_name_H-M   'P 1'
#
loop_
_entity.id
_entity.type
_entity.pdbx_description
1 polymer ?
#
loop_
_entity_poly.entity_id
_entity_poly.type
_entity_poly.pdbx_seq_one_letter_code
_entity_poly.pdbx_strand_id
1 'polypeptide(L)'
;MASSPHPVLVVVLLIFLLHNAAADGGNSSPTTAPTRPSFVAKLSPLPAAAAASFPTSLPAIRARLPELCSRAALLCPTGDTSSSVAGGAPNSGPFKSYSDANFSNYGTGGVAGADSFRAYSPDLNVVADSFRRYGRDSTGRDDRFESYESDGNVVTSNFTSYAGGATGGSGSFAAYAGEANVPDQRFTNYDAGATSRARGFSSYSSEANHGESGFAGYGKRGTGVRETFTSYGNESNVLTSGFASYGENGNGATDTFTGYGVEGNVPVNTFRSYGAGGNAGADVFKQYRDEANVGDDSFASYAKDANGGAAEFQNYGGSFNPGSTTFKGYGEGGNGNRRIGFKEYAGENNTFKSYADTGVDFKAYHNTTTSSKTESTNQRDHNNKKMMVMSKKKKKKNKWAPEPGKFFREKELVPGNTMPMPDIRDKMPPRAFLPRDIVKNIPFEAAAMAEAFGVPLDTAMGKAVASTVAECRRAPSRGETKRCATSAEDVVDFAVDTLGRDVVVRSTASTAGSGGEIKLGDVTGIDGGRVTRSVSCHQSLFPYLVYYCHSVPKVRVYEADIMDAEGEEKINHGVAICHLDTSDWSSSHGAFVALGGKPGELEVCHWIFEGDMTWTVAD
;
A
#
# COMPACT_ATOMS: atom_id res chain seq x y z
N MET A 1 -31.72 -21.43 34.09
CA MET A 1 -32.82 -21.24 33.11
C MET A 1 -32.16 -21.11 31.76
N ALA A 2 -32.33 -22.11 30.89
CA ALA A 2 -31.70 -22.14 29.58
C ALA A 2 -32.26 -21.01 28.72
N SER A 3 -31.39 -20.12 28.24
CA SER A 3 -31.72 -19.09 27.27
C SER A 3 -32.00 -19.74 25.92
N SER A 4 -33.23 -19.57 25.42
CA SER A 4 -33.69 -20.02 24.11
C SER A 4 -32.72 -19.62 22.98
N PRO A 5 -32.58 -20.42 21.91
CA PRO A 5 -31.79 -20.02 20.75
C PRO A 5 -32.37 -18.75 20.13
N HIS A 6 -31.49 -17.79 19.80
CA HIS A 6 -31.89 -16.49 19.26
C HIS A 6 -32.63 -16.62 17.92
N PRO A 7 -33.76 -15.92 17.72
CA PRO A 7 -34.58 -16.02 16.51
C PRO A 7 -33.84 -15.58 15.24
N VAL A 8 -32.74 -14.80 15.33
CA VAL A 8 -31.98 -14.33 14.16
C VAL A 8 -30.96 -15.36 13.67
N LEU A 9 -30.27 -16.09 14.57
CA LEU A 9 -29.43 -17.23 14.17
C LEU A 9 -30.30 -18.35 13.57
N VAL A 10 -31.52 -18.48 14.08
CA VAL A 10 -32.56 -19.36 13.54
C VAL A 10 -33.15 -18.80 12.23
N VAL A 11 -33.17 -17.50 11.96
CA VAL A 11 -33.57 -16.93 10.65
C VAL A 11 -32.45 -17.07 9.62
N VAL A 12 -31.18 -16.91 10.01
CA VAL A 12 -30.04 -17.27 9.16
C VAL A 12 -30.12 -18.79 8.89
N LEU A 13 -30.23 -19.66 9.90
CA LEU A 13 -30.42 -21.10 9.68
C LEU A 13 -31.75 -21.50 8.98
N LEU A 14 -32.85 -20.76 9.14
CA LEU A 14 -34.16 -21.05 8.51
C LEU A 14 -34.19 -20.58 7.06
N ILE A 15 -33.53 -19.48 6.72
CA ILE A 15 -33.28 -19.12 5.32
C ILE A 15 -32.41 -20.22 4.67
N PHE A 16 -31.48 -20.83 5.43
CA PHE A 16 -30.69 -21.98 5.01
C PHE A 16 -31.48 -23.31 4.93
N LEU A 17 -32.51 -23.53 5.75
CA LEU A 17 -33.30 -24.78 5.78
C LEU A 17 -34.57 -24.75 4.91
N LEU A 18 -35.28 -23.62 4.83
CA LEU A 18 -36.54 -23.50 4.08
C LEU A 18 -36.32 -23.52 2.56
N HIS A 19 -35.14 -23.11 2.07
CA HIS A 19 -34.78 -23.22 0.65
C HIS A 19 -34.23 -24.59 0.24
N ASN A 20 -33.96 -25.50 1.19
CA ASN A 20 -33.61 -26.89 0.89
C ASN A 20 -34.84 -27.78 0.64
N ALA A 21 -36.04 -27.38 1.10
CA ALA A 21 -37.26 -28.17 0.94
C ALA A 21 -38.00 -27.91 -0.38
N ALA A 22 -37.65 -26.87 -1.14
CA ALA A 22 -38.32 -26.51 -2.39
C ALA A 22 -37.60 -27.01 -3.67
N ALA A 23 -36.46 -27.70 -3.53
CA ALA A 23 -35.62 -28.15 -4.65
C ALA A 23 -35.82 -29.62 -5.05
N ASP A 24 -36.88 -30.28 -4.58
CA ASP A 24 -37.20 -31.69 -4.90
C ASP A 24 -38.41 -31.83 -5.86
N GLY A 25 -38.58 -30.86 -6.76
CA GLY A 25 -39.71 -30.84 -7.69
C GLY A 25 -39.43 -30.15 -9.03
N GLY A 26 -38.73 -30.83 -9.93
CA GLY A 26 -38.96 -30.71 -11.38
C GLY A 26 -38.18 -29.65 -12.18
N ASN A 27 -37.12 -30.13 -12.83
CA ASN A 27 -36.71 -29.85 -14.22
C ASN A 27 -36.61 -28.37 -14.70
N SER A 28 -35.44 -27.73 -14.52
CA SER A 28 -34.88 -26.74 -15.45
C SER A 28 -33.39 -26.45 -15.16
N SER A 29 -32.67 -26.04 -16.22
CA SER A 29 -31.22 -25.94 -16.43
C SER A 29 -30.36 -25.33 -15.27
N PRO A 30 -29.11 -25.78 -15.05
CA PRO A 30 -28.29 -25.33 -13.92
C PRO A 30 -27.57 -24.02 -14.26
N THR A 31 -28.05 -22.91 -13.70
CA THR A 31 -27.21 -21.71 -13.53
C THR A 31 -26.38 -21.87 -12.27
N THR A 32 -25.07 -22.04 -12.44
CA THR A 32 -24.10 -22.19 -11.36
C THR A 32 -23.88 -20.87 -10.63
N ALA A 33 -24.74 -20.57 -9.67
CA ALA A 33 -24.40 -19.66 -8.58
C ALA A 33 -23.19 -20.21 -7.81
N PRO A 34 -22.29 -19.36 -7.27
CA PRO A 34 -21.17 -19.84 -6.47
C PRO A 34 -21.71 -20.72 -5.34
N THR A 35 -21.08 -21.88 -5.15
CA THR A 35 -21.50 -22.84 -4.14
C THR A 35 -21.46 -22.14 -2.77
N ARG A 36 -22.61 -22.15 -2.08
CA ARG A 36 -22.88 -21.56 -0.76
C ARG A 36 -21.83 -21.80 0.35
N PRO A 37 -20.94 -22.82 0.31
CA PRO A 37 -19.81 -22.95 1.25
C PRO A 37 -18.75 -21.84 1.17
N SER A 38 -18.54 -21.19 0.01
CA SER A 38 -17.46 -20.21 -0.18
C SER A 38 -17.71 -18.89 0.55
N PHE A 39 -18.97 -18.44 0.66
CA PHE A 39 -19.34 -17.23 1.40
C PHE A 39 -19.13 -17.36 2.91
N VAL A 40 -19.57 -18.48 3.50
CA VAL A 40 -19.40 -18.73 4.94
C VAL A 40 -17.92 -18.87 5.30
N ALA A 41 -17.11 -19.44 4.41
CA ALA A 41 -15.66 -19.49 4.59
C ALA A 41 -15.04 -18.08 4.65
N LYS A 42 -15.43 -17.15 3.78
CA LYS A 42 -14.94 -15.76 3.77
C LYS A 42 -15.35 -14.97 5.03
N LEU A 43 -16.54 -15.22 5.56
CA LEU A 43 -16.94 -14.65 6.84
C LEU A 43 -16.16 -15.26 8.02
N SER A 44 -15.55 -16.43 7.85
CA SER A 44 -14.77 -17.13 8.88
C SER A 44 -15.40 -17.01 10.28
N PRO A 45 -16.70 -17.30 10.46
CA PRO A 45 -17.34 -17.08 11.75
C PRO A 45 -16.71 -18.00 12.80
N LEU A 46 -16.53 -17.48 14.02
CA LEU A 46 -16.09 -18.30 15.15
C LEU A 46 -17.01 -19.55 15.26
N PRO A 47 -16.47 -20.78 15.37
CA PRO A 47 -17.28 -22.00 15.42
C PRO A 47 -18.37 -21.91 16.50
N ALA A 48 -19.59 -22.35 16.19
CA ALA A 48 -20.76 -22.14 17.07
C ALA A 48 -20.55 -22.65 18.51
N ALA A 49 -19.87 -23.79 18.68
CA ALA A 49 -19.52 -24.33 19.99
C ALA A 49 -18.53 -23.42 20.76
N ALA A 50 -17.59 -22.79 20.06
CA ALA A 50 -16.69 -21.82 20.64
C ALA A 50 -17.42 -20.50 20.95
N ALA A 51 -18.22 -19.98 20.02
CA ALA A 51 -19.03 -18.77 20.21
C ALA A 51 -19.96 -18.86 21.42
N ALA A 52 -20.65 -20.00 21.61
CA ALA A 52 -21.52 -20.23 22.77
C ALA A 52 -20.76 -20.34 24.11
N SER A 53 -19.46 -20.63 24.06
CA SER A 53 -18.64 -20.85 25.26
C SER A 53 -17.95 -19.59 25.77
N PHE A 54 -17.84 -18.52 24.97
CA PHE A 54 -17.12 -17.31 25.37
C PHE A 54 -18.04 -16.32 26.10
N PRO A 55 -17.53 -15.68 27.18
CA PRO A 55 -18.29 -14.65 27.88
C PRO A 55 -18.42 -13.40 27.01
N THR A 56 -19.45 -12.59 27.27
CA THR A 56 -19.71 -11.36 26.52
C THR A 56 -19.16 -10.10 27.20
N SER A 57 -18.86 -10.14 28.51
CA SER A 57 -18.31 -9.00 29.23
C SER A 57 -16.80 -8.87 29.04
N LEU A 58 -16.32 -7.63 28.83
CA LEU A 58 -14.91 -7.33 28.59
C LEU A 58 -13.92 -7.94 29.64
N PRO A 59 -14.16 -7.86 30.96
CA PRO A 59 -13.24 -8.46 31.94
C PRO A 59 -13.12 -9.99 31.79
N ALA A 60 -14.24 -10.66 31.52
CA ALA A 60 -14.27 -12.11 31.36
C ALA A 60 -13.70 -12.55 29.99
N ILE A 61 -13.86 -11.74 28.94
CA ILE A 61 -13.19 -11.93 27.64
C ILE A 61 -11.68 -11.87 27.85
N ARG A 62 -11.17 -10.84 28.54
CA ARG A 62 -9.74 -10.68 28.83
C ARG A 62 -9.17 -11.85 29.63
N ALA A 63 -9.93 -12.34 30.62
CA ALA A 63 -9.53 -13.52 31.42
C ALA A 63 -9.38 -14.80 30.58
N ARG A 64 -10.04 -14.89 29.42
CA ARG A 64 -9.97 -16.03 28.49
C ARG A 64 -9.39 -15.65 27.13
N LEU A 65 -8.67 -14.53 27.06
CA LEU A 65 -8.16 -13.99 25.81
C LEU A 65 -7.25 -14.99 25.08
N PRO A 66 -6.27 -15.68 25.72
CA PRO A 66 -5.44 -16.66 25.02
C PRO A 66 -6.23 -17.79 24.35
N GLU A 67 -7.29 -18.28 25.01
CA GLU A 67 -8.19 -19.30 24.44
C GLU A 67 -8.99 -18.74 23.27
N LEU A 68 -9.49 -17.50 23.39
CA LEU A 68 -10.21 -16.81 22.31
C LEU A 68 -9.30 -16.60 21.09
N CYS A 69 -8.07 -16.13 21.30
CA CYS A 69 -7.12 -15.90 20.22
C CYS A 69 -6.77 -17.18 19.48
N SER A 70 -6.53 -18.27 20.21
CA SER A 70 -6.25 -19.57 19.60
C SER A 70 -7.46 -20.13 18.82
N ARG A 71 -8.67 -20.06 19.38
CA ARG A 71 -9.88 -20.62 18.73
C ARG A 71 -10.40 -19.79 17.55
N ALA A 72 -10.14 -18.48 17.56
CA ALA A 72 -10.63 -17.55 16.55
C ALA A 72 -9.51 -17.03 15.63
N ALA A 73 -8.29 -17.56 15.76
CA ALA A 73 -7.10 -17.07 15.06
C ALA A 73 -6.90 -15.54 15.19
N LEU A 74 -7.16 -14.97 16.38
CA LEU A 74 -7.00 -13.54 16.58
C LEU A 74 -5.53 -13.13 16.64
N LEU A 75 -5.24 -11.93 16.16
CA LEU A 75 -3.92 -11.30 16.24
C LEU A 75 -3.70 -10.69 17.63
N CYS A 76 -3.54 -11.55 18.62
CA CYS A 76 -3.21 -11.16 19.98
C CYS A 76 -1.70 -11.19 20.18
N PRO A 77 -1.13 -10.34 21.05
CA PRO A 77 0.27 -10.45 21.41
C PRO A 77 0.52 -11.78 22.10
N THR A 78 1.37 -12.61 21.51
CA THR A 78 1.92 -13.79 22.18
C THR A 78 2.98 -13.29 23.15
N GLY A 79 2.91 -13.75 24.41
CA GLY A 79 3.79 -13.30 25.49
C GLY A 79 5.27 -13.68 25.35
N ASP A 80 5.73 -14.11 24.18
CA ASP A 80 7.11 -14.56 23.94
C ASP A 80 7.67 -13.92 22.67
N THR A 81 8.15 -12.68 22.79
CA THR A 81 9.15 -12.11 21.87
C THR A 81 10.55 -12.04 22.50
N SER A 82 10.78 -12.78 23.60
CA SER A 82 12.13 -13.06 24.07
C SER A 82 12.69 -14.33 23.41
N SER A 83 12.88 -14.31 22.09
CA SER A 83 13.81 -15.25 21.47
C SER A 83 15.22 -14.82 21.87
N SER A 84 15.83 -15.60 22.75
CA SER A 84 17.20 -15.42 23.20
C SER A 84 18.16 -15.37 22.01
N VAL A 85 18.85 -14.23 21.88
CA VAL A 85 19.94 -14.02 20.92
C VAL A 85 21.10 -14.94 21.30
N ALA A 86 21.29 -16.01 20.54
CA ALA A 86 22.45 -16.89 20.62
C ALA A 86 23.04 -17.04 19.21
N GLY A 87 24.31 -16.64 19.08
CA GLY A 87 24.97 -16.36 17.81
C GLY A 87 25.47 -17.57 17.03
N GLY A 88 25.61 -17.36 15.73
CA GLY A 88 26.34 -18.20 14.78
C GLY A 88 25.88 -17.97 13.35
N ALA A 89 26.57 -17.10 12.60
CA ALA A 89 26.29 -16.89 11.18
C ALA A 89 26.79 -18.08 10.34
N PRO A 90 26.07 -18.54 9.30
CA PRO A 90 26.64 -19.44 8.30
C PRO A 90 27.73 -18.71 7.50
N ASN A 91 28.87 -19.39 7.29
CA ASN A 91 29.99 -18.89 6.50
C ASN A 91 29.59 -18.70 5.02
N SER A 92 30.00 -17.55 4.47
CA SER A 92 30.13 -17.13 3.05
C SER A 92 29.49 -17.99 1.94
N GLY A 93 28.59 -17.38 1.15
CA GLY A 93 28.06 -17.88 -0.13
C GLY A 93 26.83 -17.08 -0.61
N PRO A 94 26.29 -17.26 -1.83
CA PRO A 94 25.04 -16.62 -2.25
C PRO A 94 23.80 -17.24 -1.55
N PHE A 95 22.91 -16.40 -0.99
CA PHE A 95 21.78 -16.79 -0.14
C PHE A 95 20.44 -16.71 -0.90
N LYS A 96 19.63 -17.78 -0.84
CA LYS A 96 18.36 -17.87 -1.61
C LYS A 96 17.14 -17.25 -0.93
N SER A 97 16.82 -17.59 0.32
CA SER A 97 15.73 -16.97 1.09
C SER A 97 15.82 -17.39 2.56
N TYR A 98 15.32 -16.56 3.47
CA TYR A 98 15.23 -16.87 4.90
C TYR A 98 13.95 -16.27 5.50
N SER A 99 13.29 -16.95 6.43
CA SER A 99 12.23 -16.39 7.30
C SER A 99 12.61 -16.58 8.78
N ASP A 100 12.59 -15.50 9.58
CA ASP A 100 12.86 -15.51 11.04
C ASP A 100 14.22 -16.07 11.46
N ALA A 101 15.30 -15.58 10.85
CA ALA A 101 16.66 -16.03 11.16
C ALA A 101 17.15 -15.53 12.49
N ASN A 102 17.87 -16.38 13.23
CA ASN A 102 18.62 -15.96 14.42
C ASN A 102 20.06 -15.53 14.07
N PHE A 103 20.22 -14.65 13.07
CA PHE A 103 21.50 -14.00 12.81
C PHE A 103 21.31 -12.51 12.54
N SER A 104 22.20 -11.69 13.09
CA SER A 104 22.07 -10.23 13.01
C SER A 104 22.88 -9.56 11.91
N ASN A 105 23.93 -10.22 11.42
CA ASN A 105 24.90 -9.63 10.50
C ASN A 105 25.32 -10.62 9.43
N TYR A 106 25.55 -10.13 8.22
CA TYR A 106 26.09 -10.92 7.12
C TYR A 106 27.14 -10.12 6.31
N GLY A 107 28.15 -10.79 5.75
CA GLY A 107 29.13 -10.19 4.83
C GLY A 107 30.07 -9.14 5.45
N THR A 108 30.23 -9.11 6.78
CA THR A 108 31.10 -8.12 7.45
C THR A 108 32.58 -8.42 7.20
N GLY A 109 33.36 -7.42 6.76
CA GLY A 109 34.80 -7.55 6.53
C GLY A 109 35.19 -8.43 5.33
N GLY A 110 34.23 -8.80 4.47
CA GLY A 110 34.50 -9.63 3.31
C GLY A 110 35.38 -8.93 2.27
N VAL A 111 36.23 -9.69 1.59
CA VAL A 111 37.15 -9.17 0.57
C VAL A 111 36.84 -9.81 -0.78
N ALA A 112 36.57 -8.98 -1.78
CA ALA A 112 36.22 -9.35 -3.15
C ALA A 112 35.02 -10.32 -3.27
N GLY A 113 34.57 -10.55 -4.51
CA GLY A 113 33.47 -11.45 -4.83
C GLY A 113 32.10 -10.75 -4.85
N ALA A 114 31.06 -11.55 -5.12
CA ALA A 114 29.69 -11.07 -5.25
C ALA A 114 28.75 -11.91 -4.38
N ASP A 115 27.90 -11.23 -3.61
CA ASP A 115 26.84 -11.86 -2.83
C ASP A 115 25.49 -11.34 -3.31
N SER A 116 24.59 -12.26 -3.63
CA SER A 116 23.19 -11.94 -3.89
C SER A 116 22.30 -12.54 -2.81
N PHE A 117 21.39 -11.71 -2.34
CA PHE A 117 20.37 -12.06 -1.37
C PHE A 117 19.00 -11.77 -1.99
N ARG A 118 18.16 -12.79 -2.11
CA ARG A 118 16.87 -12.67 -2.80
C ARG A 118 15.77 -12.11 -1.88
N ALA A 119 15.40 -12.83 -0.83
CA ALA A 119 14.25 -12.45 0.00
C ALA A 119 14.46 -12.79 1.47
N TYR A 120 14.21 -11.82 2.36
CA TYR A 120 14.24 -11.98 3.81
C TYR A 120 12.83 -11.76 4.34
N SER A 121 12.26 -12.77 4.99
CA SER A 121 10.94 -12.73 5.61
C SER A 121 9.80 -12.23 4.69
N PRO A 122 9.68 -12.70 3.43
CA PRO A 122 8.53 -12.36 2.60
C PRO A 122 7.24 -12.97 3.17
N ASP A 123 6.10 -12.34 2.92
CA ASP A 123 4.75 -12.86 3.20
C ASP A 123 4.46 -13.16 4.70
N LEU A 124 5.16 -12.50 5.63
CA LEU A 124 4.99 -12.75 7.07
C LEU A 124 4.03 -11.76 7.74
N ASN A 125 3.25 -12.27 8.70
CA ASN A 125 2.16 -11.54 9.33
C ASN A 125 2.59 -10.68 10.52
N VAL A 126 3.52 -11.17 11.33
CA VAL A 126 4.16 -10.46 12.45
C VAL A 126 5.61 -10.97 12.51
N VAL A 127 6.58 -10.12 12.18
CA VAL A 127 8.00 -10.55 12.11
C VAL A 127 8.73 -10.16 13.38
N ALA A 128 9.33 -11.16 14.05
CA ALA A 128 10.35 -10.95 15.07
C ALA A 128 11.74 -11.06 14.39
N ASP A 129 12.09 -10.02 13.64
CA ASP A 129 13.30 -10.02 12.85
C ASP A 129 14.55 -9.82 13.72
N SER A 130 15.60 -10.60 13.48
CA SER A 130 16.89 -10.42 14.13
C SER A 130 18.00 -9.96 13.20
N PHE A 131 17.78 -9.98 11.87
CA PHE A 131 18.73 -9.51 10.88
C PHE A 131 18.76 -8.00 10.82
N ARG A 132 19.96 -7.42 10.89
CA ARG A 132 20.13 -5.97 11.11
C ARG A 132 21.22 -5.35 10.24
N ARG A 133 22.20 -6.12 9.75
CA ARG A 133 23.33 -5.57 8.99
C ARG A 133 23.80 -6.47 7.86
N TYR A 134 24.17 -5.86 6.74
CA TYR A 134 24.71 -6.55 5.58
C TYR A 134 25.92 -5.80 5.01
N GLY A 135 27.03 -6.50 4.74
CA GLY A 135 28.18 -5.97 3.98
C GLY A 135 29.05 -4.94 4.68
N ARG A 136 28.98 -4.81 6.02
CA ARG A 136 29.75 -3.78 6.76
C ARG A 136 31.27 -3.95 6.59
N ASP A 137 32.00 -2.86 6.38
CA ASP A 137 33.46 -2.82 6.23
C ASP A 137 34.01 -3.79 5.15
N SER A 138 33.21 -4.10 4.12
CA SER A 138 33.63 -4.96 3.02
C SER A 138 34.56 -4.22 2.04
N THR A 139 35.38 -4.97 1.30
CA THR A 139 36.34 -4.41 0.33
C THR A 139 36.17 -5.04 -1.04
N GLY A 140 35.84 -4.24 -2.05
CA GLY A 140 35.76 -4.63 -3.45
C GLY A 140 34.64 -5.63 -3.77
N ARG A 141 33.55 -5.63 -2.99
CA ARG A 141 32.45 -6.59 -3.15
C ARG A 141 31.28 -6.01 -3.94
N ASP A 142 30.67 -6.87 -4.75
CA ASP A 142 29.44 -6.59 -5.49
C ASP A 142 28.26 -7.24 -4.77
N ASP A 143 27.52 -6.46 -3.99
CA ASP A 143 26.44 -7.00 -3.16
C ASP A 143 25.05 -6.57 -3.67
N ARG A 144 24.12 -7.53 -3.76
CA ARG A 144 22.74 -7.30 -4.21
C ARG A 144 21.73 -7.86 -3.21
N PHE A 145 20.70 -7.07 -2.90
CA PHE A 145 19.58 -7.43 -2.06
C PHE A 145 18.27 -7.17 -2.82
N GLU A 146 17.44 -8.19 -3.08
CA GLU A 146 16.21 -8.00 -3.84
C GLU A 146 15.04 -7.54 -2.94
N SER A 147 14.65 -8.29 -1.90
CA SER A 147 13.54 -7.90 -1.02
C SER A 147 13.78 -8.16 0.46
N TYR A 148 13.38 -7.19 1.28
CA TYR A 148 13.33 -7.28 2.74
C TYR A 148 11.89 -7.09 3.19
N GLU A 149 11.27 -8.14 3.73
CA GLU A 149 9.91 -8.13 4.28
C GLU A 149 8.86 -7.59 3.31
N SER A 150 8.99 -7.96 2.04
CA SER A 150 7.91 -7.69 1.08
C SER A 150 6.65 -8.46 1.48
N ASP A 151 5.50 -7.90 1.13
CA ASP A 151 4.20 -8.58 1.23
C ASP A 151 3.75 -8.89 2.68
N GLY A 152 4.43 -8.33 3.68
CA GLY A 152 4.11 -8.53 5.09
C GLY A 152 2.93 -7.67 5.59
N ASN A 153 2.19 -8.16 6.58
CA ASN A 153 1.05 -7.41 7.13
C ASN A 153 1.46 -6.43 8.25
N VAL A 154 2.20 -6.92 9.25
CA VAL A 154 2.74 -6.09 10.34
C VAL A 154 4.26 -6.21 10.32
N VAL A 155 4.92 -5.24 9.70
CA VAL A 155 6.37 -5.23 9.48
C VAL A 155 7.02 -4.20 10.41
N THR A 156 7.82 -4.63 11.38
CA THR A 156 8.32 -3.75 12.49
C THR A 156 9.83 -3.60 12.52
N SER A 157 10.51 -4.08 11.50
CA SER A 157 11.94 -4.36 11.58
C SER A 157 12.80 -3.12 11.48
N ASN A 158 13.95 -3.20 12.15
CA ASN A 158 14.93 -2.13 12.17
C ASN A 158 16.23 -2.55 11.48
N PHE A 159 16.32 -2.37 10.17
CA PHE A 159 17.56 -2.63 9.46
C PHE A 159 18.59 -1.53 9.73
N THR A 160 19.65 -1.88 10.46
CA THR A 160 20.62 -0.92 10.97
C THR A 160 21.60 -0.45 9.90
N SER A 161 22.13 -1.34 9.06
CA SER A 161 23.10 -0.90 8.05
C SER A 161 23.26 -1.81 6.85
N TYR A 162 23.26 -1.22 5.66
CA TYR A 162 23.76 -1.84 4.44
C TYR A 162 25.11 -1.24 4.07
N ALA A 163 26.13 -2.07 3.90
CA ALA A 163 27.50 -1.74 3.46
C ALA A 163 28.13 -0.48 4.08
N GLY A 164 27.87 -0.25 5.37
CA GLY A 164 28.53 0.83 6.11
C GLY A 164 30.03 0.61 6.19
N GLY A 165 30.82 1.62 5.86
CA GLY A 165 32.29 1.57 5.84
C GLY A 165 32.90 0.75 4.70
N ALA A 166 32.11 0.29 3.72
CA ALA A 166 32.62 -0.50 2.61
C ALA A 166 33.52 0.32 1.65
N THR A 167 34.50 -0.33 1.04
CA THR A 167 35.47 0.30 0.14
C THR A 167 35.48 -0.40 -1.23
N GLY A 168 35.22 0.31 -2.32
CA GLY A 168 35.17 -0.28 -3.67
C GLY A 168 34.00 -1.23 -3.92
N GLY A 169 33.88 -1.75 -5.15
CA GLY A 169 32.79 -2.64 -5.57
C GLY A 169 31.48 -1.91 -5.90
N SER A 170 30.35 -2.62 -5.81
CA SER A 170 29.01 -2.09 -6.07
C SER A 170 27.96 -2.63 -5.10
N GLY A 171 26.86 -1.90 -4.94
CA GLY A 171 25.77 -2.25 -4.04
C GLY A 171 24.39 -1.95 -4.63
N SER A 172 23.48 -2.92 -4.59
CA SER A 172 22.09 -2.68 -4.97
C SER A 172 21.09 -3.25 -3.98
N PHE A 173 20.05 -2.48 -3.66
CA PHE A 173 18.93 -2.90 -2.83
C PHE A 173 17.63 -2.57 -3.55
N ALA A 174 16.85 -3.59 -3.93
CA ALA A 174 15.69 -3.38 -4.77
C ALA A 174 14.48 -2.92 -3.94
N ALA A 175 14.02 -3.67 -2.94
CA ALA A 175 12.79 -3.33 -2.22
C ALA A 175 12.90 -3.56 -0.70
N TYR A 176 12.53 -2.56 0.09
CA TYR A 176 12.34 -2.69 1.53
C TYR A 176 10.87 -2.51 1.87
N ALA A 177 10.25 -3.54 2.43
CA ALA A 177 8.85 -3.58 2.83
C ALA A 177 7.89 -3.13 1.71
N GLY A 178 8.15 -3.60 0.48
CA GLY A 178 7.24 -3.36 -0.65
C GLY A 178 5.95 -4.15 -0.45
N GLU A 179 4.81 -3.54 -0.78
CA GLU A 179 3.46 -4.14 -0.67
C GLU A 179 3.07 -4.52 0.77
N ALA A 180 3.78 -3.97 1.77
CA ALA A 180 3.46 -4.20 3.17
C ALA A 180 2.19 -3.46 3.59
N ASN A 181 1.27 -4.13 4.29
CA ASN A 181 -0.03 -3.56 4.61
C ASN A 181 0.06 -2.45 5.68
N VAL A 182 0.65 -2.76 6.85
CA VAL A 182 0.90 -1.82 7.95
C VAL A 182 2.37 -1.81 8.37
N PRO A 183 3.25 -1.16 7.60
CA PRO A 183 4.62 -0.87 7.99
C PRO A 183 4.78 -0.07 9.30
N ASP A 184 5.76 -0.44 10.11
CA ASP A 184 6.35 0.30 11.24
C ASP A 184 7.88 0.10 11.29
N GLN A 185 8.52 0.11 10.12
CA GLN A 185 9.93 -0.20 9.96
C GLN A 185 10.85 1.02 10.05
N ARG A 186 12.11 0.72 10.39
CA ARG A 186 13.21 1.70 10.32
C ARG A 186 14.40 1.16 9.55
N PHE A 187 14.93 1.97 8.65
CA PHE A 187 16.25 1.76 8.07
C PHE A 187 17.18 2.85 8.58
N THR A 188 18.20 2.49 9.36
CA THR A 188 19.13 3.48 9.90
C THR A 188 20.06 4.02 8.81
N ASN A 189 20.94 3.21 8.21
CA ASN A 189 21.93 3.74 7.26
C ASN A 189 22.21 2.85 6.05
N TYR A 190 22.18 3.43 4.86
CA TYR A 190 22.67 2.80 3.64
C TYR A 190 24.02 3.42 3.25
N ASP A 191 25.07 2.60 3.17
CA ASP A 191 26.42 2.94 2.75
C ASP A 191 27.09 4.10 3.52
N ALA A 192 26.75 4.28 4.80
CA ALA A 192 27.38 5.31 5.61
C ALA A 192 28.91 5.11 5.70
N GLY A 193 29.67 6.14 5.31
CA GLY A 193 31.14 6.13 5.30
C GLY A 193 31.77 5.29 4.19
N ALA A 194 31.01 4.82 3.21
CA ALA A 194 31.55 4.01 2.12
C ALA A 194 32.31 4.87 1.08
N THR A 195 33.39 4.32 0.51
CA THR A 195 34.29 5.04 -0.41
C THR A 195 34.41 4.34 -1.77
N SER A 196 34.33 5.11 -2.85
CA SER A 196 34.58 4.63 -4.23
C SER A 196 33.74 3.41 -4.67
N ARG A 197 32.50 3.31 -4.19
CA ARG A 197 31.52 2.24 -4.50
C ARG A 197 30.31 2.82 -5.23
N ALA A 198 29.86 2.16 -6.30
CA ALA A 198 28.60 2.51 -6.96
C ALA A 198 27.42 1.95 -6.15
N ARG A 199 26.35 2.73 -5.96
CA ARG A 199 25.20 2.30 -5.14
C ARG A 199 23.83 2.68 -5.70
N GLY A 200 22.89 1.74 -5.60
CA GLY A 200 21.49 1.92 -5.99
C GLY A 200 20.49 1.38 -4.97
N PHE A 201 19.45 2.16 -4.68
CA PHE A 201 18.26 1.72 -3.95
C PHE A 201 17.03 1.97 -4.83
N SER A 202 16.23 0.93 -5.09
CA SER A 202 15.04 1.08 -5.95
C SER A 202 13.82 1.60 -5.18
N SER A 203 13.27 0.87 -4.20
CA SER A 203 12.02 1.27 -3.52
C SER A 203 12.02 1.01 -2.02
N TYR A 204 11.45 1.95 -1.26
CA TYR A 204 11.23 1.82 0.19
C TYR A 204 9.75 2.03 0.51
N SER A 205 9.05 1.02 1.04
CA SER A 205 7.63 1.08 1.45
C SER A 205 6.66 1.49 0.33
N SER A 206 6.82 0.94 -0.87
CA SER A 206 5.87 1.15 -1.98
C SER A 206 4.57 0.39 -1.76
N GLU A 207 3.43 0.92 -2.23
CA GLU A 207 2.10 0.27 -2.14
C GLU A 207 1.64 -0.03 -0.70
N ALA A 208 2.13 0.72 0.28
CA ALA A 208 1.74 0.52 1.67
C ALA A 208 0.32 1.06 1.92
N ASN A 209 -0.57 0.27 2.50
CA ASN A 209 -1.93 0.74 2.78
C ASN A 209 -1.97 1.73 3.94
N HIS A 210 -1.17 1.53 5.00
CA HIS A 210 -1.06 2.49 6.09
C HIS A 210 0.28 2.28 6.80
N GLY A 211 0.76 3.21 7.63
CA GLY A 211 1.80 2.89 8.61
C GLY A 211 2.77 4.01 8.89
N GLU A 212 3.89 3.69 9.53
CA GLU A 212 5.01 4.59 9.73
C GLU A 212 6.28 3.97 9.14
N SER A 213 6.99 4.75 8.33
CA SER A 213 8.20 4.31 7.65
C SER A 213 9.30 5.32 7.86
N GLY A 214 10.40 4.91 8.50
CA GLY A 214 11.54 5.79 8.78
C GLY A 214 12.83 5.36 8.09
N PHE A 215 13.56 6.29 7.48
CA PHE A 215 14.91 6.06 6.97
C PHE A 215 15.84 7.20 7.36
N ALA A 216 16.86 6.92 8.18
CA ALA A 216 17.69 7.96 8.77
C ALA A 216 18.78 8.50 7.81
N GLY A 217 19.38 7.66 6.96
CA GLY A 217 20.49 8.12 6.13
C GLY A 217 20.82 7.27 4.92
N TYR A 218 20.94 7.90 3.76
CA TYR A 218 21.50 7.31 2.54
C TYR A 218 22.81 8.02 2.17
N GLY A 219 23.92 7.28 2.02
CA GLY A 219 25.19 7.84 1.51
C GLY A 219 25.97 8.76 2.46
N LYS A 220 25.60 8.83 3.74
CA LYS A 220 26.21 9.74 4.73
C LYS A 220 27.73 9.59 4.82
N ARG A 221 28.49 10.69 4.67
CA ARG A 221 29.97 10.75 4.71
C ARG A 221 30.68 9.91 3.65
N GLY A 222 30.03 9.61 2.53
CA GLY A 222 30.64 8.89 1.40
C GLY A 222 31.68 9.73 0.64
N THR A 223 32.63 9.09 -0.04
CA THR A 223 33.65 9.79 -0.86
C THR A 223 33.80 9.18 -2.27
N GLY A 224 33.70 10.02 -3.31
CA GLY A 224 33.96 9.67 -4.72
C GLY A 224 32.96 8.66 -5.31
N VAL A 225 31.67 8.84 -5.03
CA VAL A 225 30.60 7.84 -5.21
C VAL A 225 29.55 8.29 -6.21
N ARG A 226 28.93 7.34 -6.93
CA ARG A 226 27.72 7.59 -7.73
C ARG A 226 26.54 6.97 -7.03
N GLU A 227 25.53 7.78 -6.74
CA GLU A 227 24.41 7.39 -5.91
C GLU A 227 23.08 7.54 -6.62
N THR A 228 22.24 6.51 -6.55
CA THR A 228 20.86 6.60 -7.02
C THR A 228 19.88 6.00 -6.01
N PHE A 229 18.86 6.77 -5.63
CA PHE A 229 17.68 6.24 -4.93
C PHE A 229 16.44 6.60 -5.74
N THR A 230 15.71 5.59 -6.19
CA THR A 230 14.57 5.76 -7.09
C THR A 230 13.31 6.23 -6.37
N SER A 231 12.80 5.52 -5.36
CA SER A 231 11.52 5.88 -4.74
C SER A 231 11.40 5.59 -3.23
N TYR A 232 10.66 6.45 -2.54
CA TYR A 232 10.30 6.27 -1.13
C TYR A 232 8.81 6.52 -0.93
N GLY A 233 8.07 5.56 -0.38
CA GLY A 233 6.66 5.71 0.01
C GLY A 233 5.70 5.95 -1.15
N ASN A 234 6.09 5.58 -2.37
CA ASN A 234 5.24 5.78 -3.55
C ASN A 234 3.97 4.92 -3.48
N GLU A 235 2.84 5.50 -3.93
CA GLU A 235 1.53 4.82 -4.04
C GLU A 235 1.04 4.16 -2.75
N SER A 236 1.56 4.65 -1.64
CA SER A 236 1.03 4.33 -0.34
C SER A 236 -0.27 5.10 -0.10
N ASN A 237 -1.22 4.52 0.61
CA ASN A 237 -2.36 5.29 1.07
C ASN A 237 -1.92 6.17 2.26
N VAL A 238 -2.22 5.76 3.49
CA VAL A 238 -1.99 6.61 4.67
C VAL A 238 -0.65 6.25 5.32
N LEU A 239 0.46 6.57 4.65
CA LEU A 239 1.81 6.35 5.17
C LEU A 239 2.37 7.62 5.78
N THR A 240 2.75 7.55 7.06
CA THR A 240 3.64 8.54 7.67
C THR A 240 5.07 8.17 7.32
N SER A 241 5.74 9.00 6.55
CA SER A 241 7.11 8.77 6.13
C SER A 241 8.07 9.76 6.78
N GLY A 242 9.23 9.26 7.18
CA GLY A 242 10.32 10.09 7.68
C GLY A 242 11.62 9.73 6.99
N PHE A 243 12.25 10.71 6.34
CA PHE A 243 13.55 10.53 5.70
C PHE A 243 14.52 11.62 6.16
N ALA A 244 15.50 11.27 6.99
CA ALA A 244 16.28 12.28 7.69
C ALA A 244 17.40 12.88 6.84
N SER A 245 18.11 12.09 6.04
CA SER A 245 19.24 12.61 5.26
C SER A 245 19.62 11.80 4.02
N TYR A 246 19.92 12.50 2.94
CA TYR A 246 20.55 11.96 1.74
C TYR A 246 21.90 12.67 1.54
N GLY A 247 23.00 11.93 1.34
CA GLY A 247 24.31 12.48 0.98
C GLY A 247 24.96 13.39 2.03
N GLU A 248 24.54 13.32 3.30
CA GLU A 248 25.02 14.23 4.36
C GLU A 248 26.55 14.15 4.54
N ASN A 249 27.25 15.28 4.41
CA ASN A 249 28.70 15.42 4.47
C ASN A 249 29.46 14.53 3.46
N GLY A 250 28.87 14.24 2.30
CA GLY A 250 29.54 13.51 1.21
C GLY A 250 30.63 14.34 0.52
N ASN A 251 31.61 13.69 -0.11
CA ASN A 251 32.72 14.34 -0.82
C ASN A 251 32.86 13.80 -2.25
N GLY A 252 32.69 14.64 -3.27
CA GLY A 252 32.81 14.26 -4.69
C GLY A 252 31.74 13.28 -5.17
N ALA A 253 30.56 13.29 -4.56
CA ALA A 253 29.46 12.39 -4.89
C ALA A 253 28.63 12.92 -6.07
N THR A 254 28.12 12.06 -6.95
CA THR A 254 27.06 12.41 -7.92
C THR A 254 25.79 11.68 -7.56
N ASP A 255 24.82 12.44 -7.07
CA ASP A 255 23.67 11.92 -6.36
C ASP A 255 22.39 12.17 -7.14
N THR A 256 21.54 11.16 -7.25
CA THR A 256 20.22 11.32 -7.86
C THR A 256 19.14 10.64 -7.03
N PHE A 257 18.24 11.45 -6.51
CA PHE A 257 17.01 10.98 -5.87
C PHE A 257 15.82 11.28 -6.77
N THR A 258 15.07 10.23 -7.13
CA THR A 258 14.06 10.34 -8.20
C THR A 258 12.67 10.70 -7.68
N GLY A 259 12.15 10.07 -6.62
CA GLY A 259 10.79 10.31 -6.15
C GLY A 259 10.59 10.08 -4.65
N TYR A 260 9.90 11.01 -3.98
CA TYR A 260 9.46 10.88 -2.58
C TYR A 260 7.96 11.07 -2.49
N GLY A 261 7.24 10.09 -1.94
CA GLY A 261 5.78 10.15 -1.74
C GLY A 261 5.03 10.45 -3.04
N VAL A 262 5.53 9.98 -4.17
CA VAL A 262 4.91 10.18 -5.48
C VAL A 262 3.66 9.32 -5.54
N GLU A 263 2.55 9.89 -6.01
CA GLU A 263 1.28 9.16 -6.22
C GLU A 263 0.62 8.57 -4.93
N GLY A 264 0.96 9.06 -3.72
CA GLY A 264 0.35 8.60 -2.46
C GLY A 264 -1.03 9.20 -2.11
N ASN A 265 -1.85 8.48 -1.33
CA ASN A 265 -3.20 8.88 -0.92
C ASN A 265 -3.32 9.19 0.59
N VAL A 266 -3.15 10.46 0.94
CA VAL A 266 -2.97 10.96 2.31
C VAL A 266 -1.60 10.67 2.93
N PRO A 267 -0.50 10.97 2.21
CA PRO A 267 0.83 10.81 2.77
C PRO A 267 1.11 11.93 3.80
N VAL A 268 1.79 11.57 4.89
CA VAL A 268 2.37 12.53 5.84
C VAL A 268 3.88 12.42 5.76
N ASN A 269 4.52 13.30 4.99
CA ASN A 269 5.94 13.17 4.67
C ASN A 269 6.83 14.12 5.46
N THR A 270 7.88 13.59 6.07
CA THR A 270 8.90 14.36 6.79
C THR A 270 10.28 14.09 6.20
N PHE A 271 10.62 14.80 5.13
CA PHE A 271 11.97 14.76 4.57
C PHE A 271 12.80 15.88 5.20
N ARG A 272 13.94 15.58 5.82
CA ARG A 272 14.70 16.61 6.55
C ARG A 272 15.82 17.24 5.72
N SER A 273 16.67 16.46 5.04
CA SER A 273 17.86 17.05 4.39
C SER A 273 18.37 16.28 3.19
N TYR A 274 18.80 17.02 2.17
CA TYR A 274 19.47 16.50 0.97
C TYR A 274 20.78 17.24 0.74
N GLY A 275 21.91 16.53 0.63
CA GLY A 275 23.23 17.08 0.32
C GLY A 275 23.81 18.05 1.37
N ALA A 276 23.34 17.97 2.63
CA ALA A 276 23.77 18.89 3.68
C ALA A 276 25.28 18.70 4.00
N GLY A 277 26.06 19.78 3.97
CA GLY A 277 27.50 19.76 4.22
C GLY A 277 28.34 19.04 3.16
N GLY A 278 27.76 18.72 1.99
CA GLY A 278 28.47 18.04 0.91
C GLY A 278 29.58 18.89 0.29
N ASN A 279 30.63 18.26 -0.25
CA ASN A 279 31.78 18.94 -0.86
C ASN A 279 32.01 18.46 -2.29
N ALA A 280 32.08 19.38 -3.26
CA ALA A 280 32.46 19.13 -4.66
C ALA A 280 31.63 18.06 -5.42
N GLY A 281 30.36 17.85 -5.05
CA GLY A 281 29.45 16.87 -5.66
C GLY A 281 28.47 17.46 -6.69
N ALA A 282 27.69 16.61 -7.37
CA ALA A 282 26.58 17.03 -8.23
C ALA A 282 25.29 16.31 -7.83
N ASP A 283 24.31 17.09 -7.41
CA ASP A 283 23.14 16.63 -6.66
C ASP A 283 21.87 16.88 -7.48
N VAL A 284 21.07 15.85 -7.74
CA VAL A 284 19.81 15.99 -8.49
C VAL A 284 18.65 15.37 -7.70
N PHE A 285 17.69 16.20 -7.33
CA PHE A 285 16.43 15.75 -6.76
C PHE A 285 15.30 16.03 -7.74
N LYS A 286 14.66 14.98 -8.25
CA LYS A 286 13.70 15.12 -9.36
C LYS A 286 12.29 15.46 -8.86
N GLN A 287 11.70 14.64 -8.00
CA GLN A 287 10.28 14.75 -7.68
C GLN A 287 10.01 14.60 -6.19
N TYR A 288 9.35 15.61 -5.61
CA TYR A 288 8.78 15.54 -4.27
C TYR A 288 7.27 15.66 -4.39
N ARG A 289 6.54 14.60 -4.05
CA ARG A 289 5.07 14.57 -4.09
C ARG A 289 4.50 15.03 -5.45
N ASP A 290 5.13 14.59 -6.53
CA ASP A 290 4.54 14.78 -7.85
C ASP A 290 3.24 13.95 -7.86
N GLU A 291 2.11 14.60 -8.16
CA GLU A 291 0.82 13.92 -8.38
C GLU A 291 0.18 13.20 -7.16
N ALA A 292 0.54 13.49 -5.90
CA ALA A 292 -0.13 12.90 -4.71
C ALA A 292 -1.41 13.65 -4.26
N ASN A 293 -2.26 13.01 -3.43
CA ASN A 293 -3.58 13.55 -2.98
C ASN A 293 -3.47 14.64 -1.86
N VAL A 294 -4.33 14.66 -0.83
CA VAL A 294 -4.33 15.62 0.33
C VAL A 294 -3.41 15.08 1.42
N GLY A 295 -2.49 15.86 2.02
CA GLY A 295 -1.55 15.36 3.04
C GLY A 295 -0.67 16.46 3.62
N ASP A 296 -0.08 16.23 4.80
CA ASP A 296 0.77 17.20 5.52
C ASP A 296 2.25 16.88 5.37
N ASP A 297 3.00 17.80 4.77
CA ASP A 297 4.42 17.55 4.48
C ASP A 297 5.35 18.65 4.99
N SER A 298 6.53 18.20 5.41
CA SER A 298 7.65 19.09 5.68
C SER A 298 8.92 18.63 4.99
N PHE A 299 9.49 19.51 4.16
CA PHE A 299 10.85 19.38 3.68
C PHE A 299 11.73 20.44 4.34
N ALA A 300 12.74 20.04 5.12
CA ALA A 300 13.47 21.00 5.94
C ALA A 300 14.66 21.68 5.24
N SER A 301 15.40 21.02 4.36
CA SER A 301 16.56 21.65 3.72
C SER A 301 17.08 20.93 2.47
N TYR A 302 17.53 21.72 1.50
CA TYR A 302 18.25 21.25 0.32
C TYR A 302 19.62 21.95 0.20
N ALA A 303 20.71 21.18 0.03
CA ALA A 303 22.08 21.65 -0.16
C ALA A 303 22.57 22.68 0.88
N LYS A 304 22.14 22.53 2.14
CA LYS A 304 22.54 23.41 3.24
C LYS A 304 24.03 23.23 3.57
N ASP A 305 24.76 24.33 3.67
CA ASP A 305 26.20 24.38 3.98
C ASP A 305 27.10 23.59 3.00
N ALA A 306 26.62 23.30 1.79
CA ALA A 306 27.38 22.59 0.77
C ALA A 306 28.54 23.46 0.21
N ASN A 307 29.71 22.85 0.07
CA ASN A 307 30.96 23.44 -0.40
C ASN A 307 31.29 23.01 -1.83
N GLY A 308 30.70 23.70 -2.81
CA GLY A 308 30.92 23.46 -4.23
C GLY A 308 30.09 22.30 -4.80
N GLY A 309 29.73 22.43 -6.09
CA GLY A 309 28.84 21.49 -6.76
C GLY A 309 27.66 22.14 -7.48
N ALA A 310 27.03 21.39 -8.38
CA ALA A 310 25.76 21.77 -9.00
C ALA A 310 24.63 20.98 -8.33
N ALA A 311 23.61 21.67 -7.83
CA ALA A 311 22.45 21.04 -7.22
C ALA A 311 21.20 21.40 -8.01
N GLU A 312 20.48 20.44 -8.57
CA GLU A 312 19.26 20.66 -9.37
C GLU A 312 18.03 20.04 -8.68
N PHE A 313 17.04 20.89 -8.39
CA PHE A 313 15.74 20.48 -7.85
C PHE A 313 14.66 20.68 -8.93
N GLN A 314 14.00 19.61 -9.39
CA GLN A 314 13.13 19.71 -10.57
C GLN A 314 11.66 20.06 -10.26
N ASN A 315 11.02 19.46 -9.26
CA ASN A 315 9.62 19.71 -8.92
C ASN A 315 9.36 19.56 -7.42
N TYR A 316 8.67 20.55 -6.85
CA TYR A 316 8.10 20.51 -5.50
C TYR A 316 6.61 20.85 -5.50
N GLY A 317 5.76 19.95 -4.99
CA GLY A 317 4.38 20.27 -4.63
C GLY A 317 3.39 20.37 -5.79
N GLY A 318 3.68 19.75 -6.93
CA GLY A 318 2.73 19.58 -8.04
C GLY A 318 1.57 18.61 -7.72
N SER A 319 0.81 18.86 -6.66
CA SER A 319 -0.34 18.03 -6.24
C SER A 319 -1.66 18.55 -6.82
N PHE A 320 -2.61 17.64 -7.08
CA PHE A 320 -3.90 17.98 -7.70
C PHE A 320 -4.92 18.56 -6.69
N ASN A 321 -4.83 18.14 -5.42
CA ASN A 321 -5.62 18.68 -4.30
C ASN A 321 -4.71 19.42 -3.30
N PRO A 322 -5.17 20.52 -2.68
CA PRO A 322 -4.38 21.26 -1.70
C PRO A 322 -4.14 20.48 -0.42
N GLY A 323 -2.87 20.23 -0.10
CA GLY A 323 -2.38 19.86 1.23
C GLY A 323 -1.57 20.99 1.88
N SER A 324 -1.19 20.84 3.16
CA SER A 324 -0.26 21.77 3.79
C SER A 324 1.18 21.35 3.50
N THR A 325 1.96 22.24 2.87
CA THR A 325 3.34 21.94 2.50
C THR A 325 4.28 22.99 3.07
N THR A 326 5.21 22.57 3.92
CA THR A 326 6.23 23.48 4.49
C THR A 326 7.59 23.16 3.90
N PHE A 327 8.20 24.13 3.20
CA PHE A 327 9.59 24.02 2.77
C PHE A 327 10.44 25.09 3.47
N LYS A 328 11.33 24.68 4.39
CA LYS A 328 12.00 25.65 5.27
C LYS A 328 13.09 26.46 4.54
N GLY A 329 13.90 25.86 3.68
CA GLY A 329 14.87 26.62 2.90
C GLY A 329 15.83 25.80 2.04
N TYR A 330 16.56 26.49 1.16
CA TYR A 330 17.52 25.87 0.25
C TYR A 330 18.80 26.69 0.13
N GLY A 331 19.93 25.99 -0.03
CA GLY A 331 21.23 26.61 -0.29
C GLY A 331 21.76 27.49 0.84
N GLU A 332 21.17 27.46 2.04
CA GLU A 332 21.64 28.23 3.18
C GLU A 332 23.13 27.96 3.47
N GLY A 333 23.87 28.98 3.93
CA GLY A 333 25.30 28.91 4.24
C GLY A 333 26.08 30.09 3.66
N GLY A 334 27.36 30.25 3.99
CA GLY A 334 28.15 31.45 3.62
C GLY A 334 28.96 31.36 2.32
N ASN A 335 28.80 30.32 1.50
CA ASN A 335 29.71 30.04 0.39
C ASN A 335 29.16 30.49 -0.98
N GLY A 336 29.88 31.35 -1.70
CA GLY A 336 29.46 31.90 -3.00
C GLY A 336 29.72 31.01 -4.23
N ASN A 337 30.46 29.90 -4.09
CA ASN A 337 30.92 29.07 -5.22
C ASN A 337 29.99 27.91 -5.61
N ARG A 338 28.73 27.90 -5.14
CA ARG A 338 27.73 26.86 -5.44
C ARG A 338 26.77 27.30 -6.54
N ARG A 339 26.31 26.35 -7.37
CA ARG A 339 25.27 26.59 -8.38
C ARG A 339 24.06 25.74 -8.06
N ILE A 340 22.95 26.37 -7.71
CA ILE A 340 21.70 25.70 -7.35
C ILE A 340 20.63 26.06 -8.38
N GLY A 341 20.17 25.07 -9.14
CA GLY A 341 19.07 25.20 -10.08
C GLY A 341 17.76 24.73 -9.45
N PHE A 342 16.73 25.55 -9.54
CA PHE A 342 15.39 25.21 -9.08
C PHE A 342 14.40 25.41 -10.24
N LYS A 343 13.73 24.35 -10.67
CA LYS A 343 12.94 24.38 -11.90
C LYS A 343 11.47 24.77 -11.68
N GLU A 344 10.79 24.16 -10.71
CA GLU A 344 9.34 24.35 -10.53
C GLU A 344 8.88 24.14 -9.08
N TYR A 345 8.04 25.07 -8.58
CA TYR A 345 7.40 25.03 -7.26
C TYR A 345 5.91 25.33 -7.38
N ALA A 346 5.04 24.51 -6.78
CA ALA A 346 3.58 24.67 -6.82
C ALA A 346 2.92 24.41 -5.44
N GLY A 347 1.78 25.07 -5.16
CA GLY A 347 0.89 24.77 -4.01
C GLY A 347 0.09 25.95 -3.43
N GLU A 348 -0.97 25.65 -2.67
CA GLU A 348 -1.97 26.62 -2.18
C GLU A 348 -1.64 27.27 -0.82
N ASN A 349 -0.87 26.62 0.05
CA ASN A 349 -0.63 27.07 1.43
C ASN A 349 0.84 26.95 1.86
N ASN A 350 1.73 27.24 0.91
CA ASN A 350 3.15 26.95 1.04
C ASN A 350 3.88 28.06 1.81
N THR A 351 4.63 27.70 2.85
CA THR A 351 5.51 28.64 3.56
C THR A 351 6.96 28.41 3.18
N PHE A 352 7.60 29.46 2.69
CA PHE A 352 9.02 29.50 2.32
C PHE A 352 9.75 30.45 3.29
N LYS A 353 10.78 29.98 4.03
CA LYS A 353 11.37 30.80 5.11
C LYS A 353 12.70 31.45 4.74
N SER A 354 13.56 30.80 3.94
CA SER A 354 14.91 31.31 3.66
C SER A 354 15.55 30.70 2.41
N TYR A 355 16.43 31.47 1.77
CA TYR A 355 17.18 31.06 0.58
C TYR A 355 18.57 31.70 0.50
N ALA A 356 19.44 31.16 -0.36
CA ALA A 356 20.74 31.74 -0.65
C ALA A 356 20.63 32.99 -1.54
N ASP A 357 21.27 34.08 -1.14
CA ASP A 357 21.24 35.36 -1.86
C ASP A 357 22.04 35.35 -3.18
N THR A 358 22.91 34.36 -3.38
CA THR A 358 23.76 34.23 -4.57
C THR A 358 23.90 32.76 -5.00
N GLY A 359 24.17 32.53 -6.29
CA GLY A 359 24.39 31.18 -6.83
C GLY A 359 23.12 30.37 -7.11
N VAL A 360 21.95 31.01 -7.17
CA VAL A 360 20.65 30.37 -7.40
C VAL A 360 20.04 30.77 -8.76
N ASP A 361 19.53 29.80 -9.50
CA ASP A 361 18.69 29.98 -10.70
C ASP A 361 17.29 29.39 -10.45
N PHE A 362 16.28 30.24 -10.24
CA PHE A 362 14.89 29.84 -10.00
C PHE A 362 14.02 30.12 -11.24
N LYS A 363 13.44 29.07 -11.85
CA LYS A 363 12.82 29.17 -13.18
C LYS A 363 11.33 29.46 -13.17
N ALA A 364 10.55 28.88 -12.27
CA ALA A 364 9.10 29.03 -12.26
C ALA A 364 8.46 28.80 -10.88
N TYR A 365 7.46 29.63 -10.56
CA TYR A 365 6.56 29.49 -9.42
C TYR A 365 5.12 29.46 -9.92
N HIS A 366 4.33 28.47 -9.49
CA HIS A 366 2.93 28.32 -9.89
C HIS A 366 2.01 28.46 -8.67
N ASN A 367 1.25 29.55 -8.64
CA ASN A 367 0.16 29.72 -7.69
C ASN A 367 -1.11 29.07 -8.26
N THR A 368 -1.65 28.06 -7.59
CA THR A 368 -2.80 27.26 -8.07
C THR A 368 -4.16 27.94 -7.87
N THR A 369 -4.20 29.19 -7.40
CA THR A 369 -5.44 29.95 -7.10
C THR A 369 -6.29 30.40 -8.30
N THR A 370 -5.90 30.16 -9.56
CA THR A 370 -6.60 30.75 -10.74
C THR A 370 -7.24 29.78 -11.73
N SER A 371 -7.20 28.46 -11.53
CA SER A 371 -7.85 27.51 -12.45
C SER A 371 -9.31 27.18 -12.11
N SER A 372 -9.87 27.72 -11.02
CA SER A 372 -11.25 27.47 -10.61
C SER A 372 -12.09 28.75 -10.59
N LYS A 373 -12.47 29.26 -11.77
CA LYS A 373 -13.70 30.06 -11.94
C LYS A 373 -14.12 30.26 -13.40
N THR A 374 -15.32 29.73 -13.68
CA THR A 374 -16.32 30.18 -14.66
C THR A 374 -16.23 29.66 -16.10
N GLU A 375 -17.07 28.66 -16.41
CA GLU A 375 -17.67 28.51 -17.73
C GLU A 375 -18.73 29.59 -17.93
N SER A 376 -18.60 30.41 -18.98
CA SER A 376 -19.74 30.97 -19.70
C SER A 376 -19.35 31.37 -21.12
N THR A 377 -19.95 30.67 -22.09
CA THR A 377 -20.34 31.07 -23.45
C THR A 377 -19.69 32.28 -24.16
N ASN A 378 -19.24 32.01 -25.39
CA ASN A 378 -19.15 32.89 -26.57
C ASN A 378 -18.26 34.14 -26.50
N GLN A 379 -17.01 34.03 -26.99
CA GLN A 379 -16.56 34.84 -28.13
C GLN A 379 -15.21 34.32 -28.66
N ARG A 380 -15.16 34.10 -29.98
CA ARG A 380 -13.90 33.93 -30.73
C ARG A 380 -13.15 35.26 -30.66
N ASP A 381 -11.87 35.24 -30.31
CA ASP A 381 -10.84 35.82 -31.18
C ASP A 381 -9.41 35.50 -30.69
N HIS A 382 -8.62 35.04 -31.67
CA HIS A 382 -7.17 35.08 -31.80
C HIS A 382 -6.32 35.27 -30.53
N ASN A 383 -5.97 34.17 -29.84
CA ASN A 383 -4.62 34.00 -29.27
C ASN A 383 -4.26 32.56 -28.79
N ASN A 384 -5.04 31.53 -29.12
CA ASN A 384 -4.76 30.17 -28.68
C ASN A 384 -3.99 29.32 -29.71
N LYS A 385 -2.82 29.79 -30.15
CA LYS A 385 -1.92 29.01 -31.03
C LYS A 385 -0.51 28.80 -30.46
N LYS A 386 -0.24 29.25 -29.23
CA LYS A 386 1.06 29.07 -28.55
C LYS A 386 1.04 28.06 -27.39
N MET A 387 -0.11 27.47 -27.08
CA MET A 387 -0.27 26.35 -26.14
C MET A 387 -0.20 24.96 -26.79
N MET A 388 0.04 24.87 -28.10
CA MET A 388 -0.02 23.61 -28.84
C MET A 388 1.25 23.33 -29.66
N VAL A 389 2.43 23.80 -29.22
CA VAL A 389 3.72 23.48 -29.91
C VAL A 389 4.90 23.20 -28.97
N MET A 390 4.77 23.22 -27.64
CA MET A 390 5.90 22.95 -26.73
C MET A 390 5.67 21.84 -25.68
N SER A 391 4.75 20.91 -25.94
CA SER A 391 4.60 19.69 -25.13
C SER A 391 4.87 18.39 -25.93
N LYS A 392 5.82 18.47 -26.87
CA LYS A 392 6.40 17.29 -27.57
C LYS A 392 7.87 17.05 -27.20
N LYS A 393 8.28 17.37 -25.97
CA LYS A 393 9.44 16.69 -25.38
C LYS A 393 8.89 15.53 -24.57
N LYS A 394 9.13 14.31 -25.05
CA LYS A 394 8.94 13.06 -24.30
C LYS A 394 9.55 13.23 -22.91
N LYS A 395 8.73 13.55 -21.90
CA LYS A 395 9.09 13.31 -20.51
C LYS A 395 9.33 11.79 -20.47
N LYS A 396 10.58 11.37 -20.21
CA LYS A 396 10.87 9.97 -19.93
C LYS A 396 10.06 9.66 -18.67
N LYS A 397 8.92 8.97 -18.84
CA LYS A 397 8.11 8.47 -17.73
C LYS A 397 9.03 7.67 -16.83
N ASN A 398 9.04 7.98 -15.53
CA ASN A 398 9.59 7.05 -14.55
C ASN A 398 8.80 5.76 -14.73
N LYS A 399 9.54 4.65 -14.87
CA LYS A 399 9.07 3.41 -15.48
C LYS A 399 8.53 2.49 -14.38
N TRP A 400 7.47 2.93 -13.71
CA TRP A 400 6.67 2.09 -12.82
C TRP A 400 5.23 2.07 -13.35
N ALA A 401 4.59 0.91 -13.29
CA ALA A 401 3.20 0.67 -13.66
C ALA A 401 2.64 -0.38 -12.69
N PRO A 402 1.35 -0.33 -12.35
CA PRO A 402 0.73 -1.35 -11.50
C PRO A 402 0.93 -2.76 -12.08
N GLU A 403 0.82 -3.76 -11.22
CA GLU A 403 0.85 -5.16 -11.65
C GLU A 403 -0.09 -5.36 -12.87
N PRO A 404 0.39 -6.01 -13.94
CA PRO A 404 -0.45 -6.34 -15.08
C PRO A 404 -1.75 -7.02 -14.65
N GLY A 405 -2.88 -6.58 -15.20
CA GLY A 405 -4.19 -7.15 -14.86
C GLY A 405 -4.85 -6.60 -13.60
N LYS A 406 -4.13 -5.85 -12.74
CA LYS A 406 -4.71 -5.21 -11.53
C LYS A 406 -5.90 -4.31 -11.87
N PHE A 407 -5.81 -3.62 -13.00
CA PHE A 407 -6.89 -2.86 -13.60
C PHE A 407 -7.00 -3.19 -15.09
N PHE A 408 -8.22 -3.20 -15.62
CA PHE A 408 -8.53 -3.43 -17.03
C PHE A 408 -9.79 -2.67 -17.45
N ARG A 409 -10.06 -2.64 -18.76
CA ARG A 409 -11.22 -1.96 -19.36
C ARG A 409 -12.39 -2.93 -19.48
N GLU A 410 -13.62 -2.42 -19.38
CA GLU A 410 -14.84 -3.25 -19.46
C GLU A 410 -14.91 -4.02 -20.79
N LYS A 411 -14.45 -3.41 -21.89
CA LYS A 411 -14.39 -4.03 -23.22
C LYS A 411 -13.51 -5.29 -23.30
N GLU A 412 -12.66 -5.54 -22.30
CA GLU A 412 -11.78 -6.71 -22.22
C GLU A 412 -12.49 -7.92 -21.59
N LEU A 413 -13.64 -7.71 -20.92
CA LEU A 413 -14.49 -8.77 -20.37
C LEU A 413 -15.35 -9.41 -21.47
N VAL A 414 -14.70 -10.09 -22.41
CA VAL A 414 -15.37 -10.79 -23.51
C VAL A 414 -14.86 -12.23 -23.62
N PRO A 415 -15.75 -13.21 -23.93
CA PRO A 415 -15.34 -14.59 -24.11
C PRO A 415 -14.23 -14.75 -25.17
N GLY A 416 -13.26 -15.58 -24.86
CA GLY A 416 -12.08 -15.86 -25.67
C GLY A 416 -10.93 -14.85 -25.52
N ASN A 417 -11.13 -13.73 -24.79
CA ASN A 417 -10.04 -12.78 -24.55
C ASN A 417 -8.98 -13.38 -23.60
N THR A 418 -7.71 -13.20 -23.93
CA THR A 418 -6.58 -13.57 -23.06
C THR A 418 -6.05 -12.30 -22.38
N MET A 419 -5.85 -12.35 -21.07
CA MET A 419 -5.38 -11.22 -20.29
C MET A 419 -4.56 -11.67 -19.07
N PRO A 420 -3.65 -10.82 -18.57
CA PRO A 420 -3.00 -11.06 -17.28
C PRO A 420 -4.02 -10.98 -16.14
N MET A 421 -3.89 -11.89 -15.17
CA MET A 421 -4.60 -11.84 -13.90
C MET A 421 -3.63 -11.38 -12.81
N PRO A 422 -3.99 -10.38 -11.99
CA PRO A 422 -3.14 -9.94 -10.89
C PRO A 422 -3.03 -11.04 -9.82
N ASP A 423 -2.13 -10.87 -8.86
CA ASP A 423 -2.11 -11.75 -7.69
C ASP A 423 -3.30 -11.47 -6.77
N ILE A 424 -4.35 -12.29 -6.87
CA ILE A 424 -5.61 -12.17 -6.12
C ILE A 424 -5.62 -12.93 -4.79
N ARG A 425 -4.50 -13.54 -4.38
CA ARG A 425 -4.39 -14.30 -3.12
C ARG A 425 -4.61 -13.39 -1.92
N ASP A 426 -5.33 -13.89 -0.91
CA ASP A 426 -5.46 -13.19 0.36
C ASP A 426 -4.15 -13.29 1.14
N LYS A 427 -3.40 -12.18 1.17
CA LYS A 427 -2.15 -12.09 1.91
C LYS A 427 -2.38 -11.85 3.40
N MET A 428 -3.60 -11.57 3.87
CA MET A 428 -3.88 -11.29 5.28
C MET A 428 -3.90 -12.56 6.15
N PRO A 429 -3.49 -12.49 7.43
CA PRO A 429 -3.55 -13.66 8.30
C PRO A 429 -5.00 -14.12 8.49
N PRO A 430 -5.29 -15.42 8.59
CA PRO A 430 -6.62 -15.89 8.92
C PRO A 430 -7.08 -15.32 10.26
N ARG A 431 -8.31 -14.79 10.31
CA ARG A 431 -8.97 -14.30 11.52
C ARG A 431 -10.44 -14.62 11.43
N ALA A 432 -11.07 -14.91 12.57
CA ALA A 432 -12.51 -15.10 12.61
C ALA A 432 -13.27 -13.79 12.85
N PHE A 433 -14.49 -13.70 12.31
CA PHE A 433 -15.47 -12.75 12.84
C PHE A 433 -15.85 -13.17 14.26
N LEU A 434 -15.84 -12.20 15.16
CA LEU A 434 -16.38 -12.39 16.50
C LEU A 434 -17.91 -12.25 16.49
N PRO A 435 -18.64 -13.03 17.30
CA PRO A 435 -20.08 -12.90 17.45
C PRO A 435 -20.48 -11.46 17.80
N ARG A 436 -21.58 -10.97 17.20
CA ARG A 436 -22.13 -9.64 17.48
C ARG A 436 -22.30 -9.35 18.97
N ASP A 437 -22.66 -10.36 19.75
CA ASP A 437 -22.84 -10.25 21.21
C ASP A 437 -21.56 -9.99 22.01
N ILE A 438 -20.40 -10.32 21.44
CA ILE A 438 -19.08 -10.02 22.00
C ILE A 438 -18.67 -8.62 21.57
N VAL A 439 -18.67 -8.33 20.27
CA VAL A 439 -18.15 -7.06 19.73
C VAL A 439 -19.01 -5.85 20.11
N LYS A 440 -20.32 -6.01 20.33
CA LYS A 440 -21.19 -4.90 20.80
C LYS A 440 -20.77 -4.33 22.16
N ASN A 441 -20.02 -5.10 22.96
CA ASN A 441 -19.53 -4.66 24.27
C ASN A 441 -18.11 -4.09 24.22
N ILE A 442 -17.49 -4.03 23.04
CA ILE A 442 -16.17 -3.45 22.82
C ILE A 442 -16.36 -2.24 21.90
N PRO A 443 -16.29 -1.00 22.42
CA PRO A 443 -16.38 0.19 21.59
C PRO A 443 -15.38 0.14 20.44
N PHE A 444 -15.81 0.46 19.22
CA PHE A 444 -14.95 0.48 18.03
C PHE A 444 -14.03 1.72 18.04
N GLU A 445 -13.13 1.73 19.01
CA GLU A 445 -12.18 2.79 19.37
C GLU A 445 -10.80 2.17 19.56
N ALA A 446 -9.75 2.87 19.13
CA ALA A 446 -8.39 2.33 19.19
C ALA A 446 -7.99 1.91 20.62
N ALA A 447 -8.25 2.77 21.61
CA ALA A 447 -7.92 2.50 23.01
C ALA A 447 -8.72 1.32 23.60
N ALA A 448 -10.01 1.22 23.29
CA ALA A 448 -10.84 0.13 23.79
C ALA A 448 -10.45 -1.22 23.17
N MET A 449 -10.06 -1.22 21.90
CA MET A 449 -9.61 -2.41 21.18
C MET A 449 -8.22 -2.85 21.64
N ALA A 450 -7.30 -1.90 21.78
CA ALA A 450 -6.00 -2.11 22.40
C ALA A 450 -6.15 -2.75 23.80
N GLU A 451 -7.06 -2.22 24.61
CA GLU A 451 -7.36 -2.75 25.92
C GLU A 451 -7.92 -4.18 25.83
N ALA A 452 -8.96 -4.40 25.02
CA ALA A 452 -9.67 -5.67 24.91
C ALA A 452 -8.79 -6.84 24.47
N PHE A 453 -7.92 -6.60 23.49
CA PHE A 453 -7.06 -7.63 22.88
C PHE A 453 -5.62 -7.58 23.40
N GLY A 454 -5.34 -6.71 24.38
CA GLY A 454 -4.01 -6.58 24.97
C GLY A 454 -2.96 -6.06 23.99
N VAL A 455 -3.36 -5.33 22.94
CA VAL A 455 -2.48 -4.80 21.89
C VAL A 455 -2.06 -3.37 22.25
N PRO A 456 -0.83 -3.09 22.70
CA PRO A 456 -0.42 -1.74 23.03
C PRO A 456 -0.39 -0.84 21.78
N LEU A 457 -0.87 0.40 21.89
CA LEU A 457 -1.02 1.33 20.75
C LEU A 457 0.30 1.76 20.12
N ASP A 458 1.41 1.64 20.84
CA ASP A 458 2.77 1.93 20.36
C ASP A 458 3.41 0.76 19.59
N THR A 459 2.74 -0.40 19.54
CA THR A 459 3.12 -1.49 18.64
C THR A 459 2.55 -1.27 17.24
N ALA A 460 3.15 -1.88 16.23
CA ALA A 460 2.64 -1.81 14.86
C ALA A 460 1.22 -2.37 14.71
N MET A 461 0.86 -3.44 15.45
CA MET A 461 -0.52 -3.93 15.50
C MET A 461 -1.46 -2.91 16.16
N GLY A 462 -0.99 -2.18 17.17
CA GLY A 462 -1.71 -1.07 17.78
C GLY A 462 -1.93 0.10 16.82
N LYS A 463 -0.92 0.43 16.00
CA LYS A 463 -1.03 1.41 14.92
C LYS A 463 -2.00 0.93 13.82
N ALA A 464 -1.99 -0.36 13.46
CA ALA A 464 -2.96 -0.96 12.53
C ALA A 464 -4.41 -0.87 13.04
N VAL A 465 -4.62 -1.09 14.34
CA VAL A 465 -5.91 -0.89 15.01
C VAL A 465 -6.34 0.57 14.91
N ALA A 466 -5.46 1.51 15.29
CA ALA A 466 -5.77 2.94 15.27
C ALA A 466 -6.09 3.44 13.86
N SER A 467 -5.32 2.98 12.87
CA SER A 467 -5.51 3.22 11.45
C SER A 467 -6.88 2.76 10.96
N THR A 468 -7.20 1.49 11.19
CA THR A 468 -8.46 0.89 10.74
C THR A 468 -9.61 1.66 11.35
N VAL A 469 -9.56 1.95 12.66
CA VAL A 469 -10.58 2.78 13.34
C VAL A 469 -10.70 4.17 12.71
N ALA A 470 -9.58 4.82 12.37
CA ALA A 470 -9.59 6.13 11.71
C ALA A 470 -10.21 6.09 10.30
N GLU A 471 -9.85 5.12 9.46
CA GLU A 471 -10.41 4.99 8.11
C GLU A 471 -11.92 4.67 8.15
N CYS A 472 -12.32 3.79 9.06
CA CYS A 472 -13.72 3.49 9.32
C CYS A 472 -14.52 4.75 9.69
N ARG A 473 -13.91 5.67 10.45
CA ARG A 473 -14.53 6.91 10.95
C ARG A 473 -14.41 8.10 10.03
N ARG A 474 -13.53 8.05 9.03
CA ARG A 474 -13.37 9.10 8.02
C ARG A 474 -14.74 9.44 7.43
N ALA A 475 -14.97 10.70 7.06
CA ALA A 475 -16.18 11.06 6.32
C ALA A 475 -16.24 10.28 4.99
N PRO A 476 -17.40 9.75 4.57
CA PRO A 476 -17.55 9.11 3.26
C PRO A 476 -17.17 10.06 2.13
N SER A 477 -16.62 9.51 1.05
CA SER A 477 -16.40 10.23 -0.19
C SER A 477 -17.75 10.63 -0.83
N ARG A 478 -17.72 11.55 -1.81
CA ARG A 478 -18.95 11.98 -2.49
C ARG A 478 -19.67 10.79 -3.12
N GLY A 479 -20.95 10.60 -2.77
CA GLY A 479 -21.76 9.49 -3.27
C GLY A 479 -21.47 8.13 -2.64
N GLU A 480 -20.43 8.01 -1.80
CA GLU A 480 -20.10 6.78 -1.09
C GLU A 480 -21.01 6.60 0.13
N THR A 481 -21.50 5.37 0.32
CA THR A 481 -22.04 4.90 1.60
C THR A 481 -21.09 3.85 2.14
N LYS A 482 -20.62 3.97 3.39
CA LYS A 482 -19.63 3.05 3.96
C LYS A 482 -19.93 2.67 5.40
N ARG A 483 -19.46 1.49 5.82
CA ARG A 483 -19.51 0.98 7.19
C ARG A 483 -18.37 -0.02 7.39
N CYS A 484 -17.70 0.05 8.54
CA CYS A 484 -16.85 -1.05 8.97
C CYS A 484 -17.70 -2.08 9.70
N ALA A 485 -17.88 -3.23 9.07
CA ALA A 485 -18.59 -4.36 9.61
C ALA A 485 -17.68 -5.12 10.59
N THR A 486 -18.11 -5.18 11.85
CA THR A 486 -17.35 -5.81 12.94
C THR A 486 -17.84 -7.22 13.29
N SER A 487 -18.86 -7.70 12.58
CA SER A 487 -19.42 -9.05 12.71
C SER A 487 -19.96 -9.50 11.36
N ALA A 488 -20.11 -10.81 11.17
CA ALA A 488 -20.66 -11.38 9.94
C ALA A 488 -22.09 -10.86 9.67
N GLU A 489 -22.88 -10.69 10.72
CA GLU A 489 -24.23 -10.15 10.64
C GLU A 489 -24.23 -8.67 10.20
N ASP A 490 -23.21 -7.90 10.58
CA ASP A 490 -23.12 -6.47 10.21
C ASP A 490 -22.76 -6.27 8.73
N VAL A 491 -22.02 -7.21 8.13
CA VAL A 491 -21.81 -7.26 6.68
C VAL A 491 -23.16 -7.40 5.95
N VAL A 492 -23.98 -8.36 6.40
CA VAL A 492 -25.29 -8.64 5.79
C VAL A 492 -26.26 -7.48 6.03
N ASP A 493 -26.33 -6.95 7.25
CA ASP A 493 -27.20 -5.81 7.58
C ASP A 493 -26.83 -4.60 6.73
N PHE A 494 -25.53 -4.31 6.54
CA PHE A 494 -25.11 -3.20 5.68
C PHE A 494 -25.48 -3.41 4.21
N ALA A 495 -25.32 -4.62 3.67
CA ALA A 495 -25.73 -4.95 2.31
C ALA A 495 -27.24 -4.75 2.12
N VAL A 496 -28.04 -5.24 3.07
CA VAL A 496 -29.50 -5.14 3.05
C VAL A 496 -29.97 -3.69 3.21
N ASP A 497 -29.39 -2.94 4.14
CA ASP A 497 -29.68 -1.52 4.36
C ASP A 497 -29.41 -0.70 3.09
N THR A 498 -28.35 -1.05 2.35
CA THR A 498 -27.89 -0.28 1.20
C THR A 498 -28.63 -0.65 -0.08
N LEU A 499 -28.86 -1.95 -0.33
CA LEU A 499 -29.35 -2.47 -1.62
C LEU A 499 -30.81 -2.96 -1.57
N GLY A 500 -31.37 -3.18 -0.38
CA GLY A 500 -32.69 -3.77 -0.19
C GLY A 500 -32.62 -5.23 0.27
N ARG A 501 -33.77 -5.90 0.39
CA ARG A 501 -33.85 -7.24 1.00
C ARG A 501 -33.46 -8.38 0.05
N ASP A 502 -33.48 -8.14 -1.25
CA ASP A 502 -33.21 -9.14 -2.27
C ASP A 502 -31.80 -8.94 -2.83
N VAL A 503 -30.83 -9.51 -2.12
CA VAL A 503 -29.41 -9.30 -2.38
C VAL A 503 -28.68 -10.62 -2.55
N VAL A 504 -27.69 -10.63 -3.44
CA VAL A 504 -26.86 -11.79 -3.75
C VAL A 504 -25.40 -11.42 -3.56
N VAL A 505 -24.69 -12.21 -2.75
CA VAL A 505 -23.25 -12.09 -2.57
C VAL A 505 -22.51 -12.83 -3.68
N ARG A 506 -21.48 -12.19 -4.22
CA ARG A 506 -20.61 -12.71 -5.26
C ARG A 506 -19.16 -12.52 -4.87
N SER A 507 -18.35 -13.52 -5.17
CA SER A 507 -16.91 -13.44 -5.00
C SER A 507 -16.20 -14.47 -5.86
N THR A 508 -14.95 -14.20 -6.19
CA THR A 508 -14.09 -15.13 -6.92
C THR A 508 -13.91 -16.42 -6.13
N ALA A 509 -14.08 -17.55 -6.80
CA ALA A 509 -14.23 -18.86 -6.16
C ALA A 509 -12.92 -19.44 -5.59
N SER A 510 -11.78 -19.15 -6.22
CA SER A 510 -10.46 -19.59 -5.79
C SER A 510 -9.36 -18.66 -6.32
N THR A 511 -8.10 -18.97 -6.06
CA THR A 511 -6.93 -18.23 -6.58
C THR A 511 -6.32 -18.88 -7.82
N ALA A 512 -6.96 -19.87 -8.43
CA ALA A 512 -6.47 -20.47 -9.67
C ALA A 512 -6.45 -19.41 -10.80
N GLY A 513 -5.32 -19.31 -11.50
CA GLY A 513 -5.04 -18.26 -12.49
C GLY A 513 -4.31 -17.03 -11.96
N SER A 514 -4.20 -16.87 -10.63
CA SER A 514 -3.56 -15.72 -9.96
C SER A 514 -2.11 -15.51 -10.42
N GLY A 515 -1.75 -14.28 -10.80
CA GLY A 515 -0.40 -13.90 -11.26
C GLY A 515 0.02 -14.48 -12.62
N GLY A 516 -0.89 -15.16 -13.34
CA GLY A 516 -0.65 -15.75 -14.65
C GLY A 516 -1.42 -15.06 -15.77
N GLU A 517 -1.23 -15.54 -17.00
CA GLU A 517 -2.15 -15.23 -18.10
C GLU A 517 -3.37 -16.14 -17.97
N ILE A 518 -4.56 -15.60 -18.25
CA ILE A 518 -5.83 -16.33 -18.23
C ILE A 518 -6.59 -16.10 -19.53
N LYS A 519 -7.45 -17.05 -19.89
CA LYS A 519 -8.43 -16.87 -20.97
C LYS A 519 -9.84 -16.79 -20.38
N LEU A 520 -10.62 -15.82 -20.83
CA LEU A 520 -12.01 -15.68 -20.40
C LEU A 520 -12.90 -16.67 -21.16
N GLY A 521 -13.68 -17.45 -20.42
CA GLY A 521 -14.77 -18.28 -20.94
C GLY A 521 -16.06 -17.48 -21.03
N ASP A 522 -17.16 -18.06 -20.57
CA ASP A 522 -18.45 -17.36 -20.49
C ASP A 522 -18.36 -16.16 -19.54
N VAL A 523 -18.84 -14.99 -20.00
CA VAL A 523 -18.90 -13.75 -19.21
C VAL A 523 -20.35 -13.30 -19.12
N THR A 524 -20.85 -13.16 -17.89
CA THR A 524 -22.23 -12.77 -17.60
C THR A 524 -22.26 -11.46 -16.83
N GLY A 525 -22.94 -10.45 -17.38
CA GLY A 525 -23.21 -9.19 -16.67
C GLY A 525 -24.39 -9.34 -15.72
N ILE A 526 -24.19 -8.95 -14.46
CA ILE A 526 -25.25 -8.91 -13.45
C ILE A 526 -26.27 -7.81 -13.80
N ASP A 527 -27.53 -7.98 -13.42
CA ASP A 527 -28.67 -7.15 -13.81
C ASP A 527 -28.81 -7.03 -15.35
N GLY A 528 -28.47 -8.11 -16.06
CA GLY A 528 -28.41 -8.13 -17.52
C GLY A 528 -27.35 -7.19 -18.11
N GLY A 529 -26.28 -6.90 -17.36
CA GLY A 529 -25.20 -5.97 -17.73
C GLY A 529 -25.56 -4.49 -17.61
N ARG A 530 -26.69 -4.16 -16.97
CA ARG A 530 -27.08 -2.77 -16.72
C ARG A 530 -26.27 -2.16 -15.59
N VAL A 531 -26.27 -0.82 -15.56
CA VAL A 531 -25.69 -0.08 -14.44
C VAL A 531 -26.49 -0.38 -13.19
N THR A 532 -25.80 -0.83 -12.14
CA THR A 532 -26.41 -1.24 -10.88
C THR A 532 -25.74 -0.56 -9.68
N ARG A 533 -26.22 -0.89 -8.48
CA ARG A 533 -25.57 -0.58 -7.20
C ARG A 533 -24.96 -1.85 -6.64
N SER A 534 -23.80 -1.72 -6.02
CA SER A 534 -23.16 -2.83 -5.31
C SER A 534 -22.66 -2.39 -3.94
N VAL A 535 -22.45 -3.34 -3.05
CA VAL A 535 -21.72 -3.17 -1.80
C VAL A 535 -20.49 -4.05 -1.86
N SER A 536 -19.31 -3.45 -1.98
CA SER A 536 -18.04 -4.16 -1.89
C SER A 536 -17.54 -4.15 -0.46
N CYS A 537 -17.02 -5.27 0.01
CA CYS A 537 -16.46 -5.44 1.34
C CYS A 537 -15.04 -5.97 1.20
N HIS A 538 -14.10 -5.24 1.79
CA HIS A 538 -12.67 -5.54 1.82
C HIS A 538 -12.21 -5.80 3.25
N GLN A 539 -11.37 -6.80 3.50
CA GLN A 539 -10.90 -6.98 4.88
C GLN A 539 -9.93 -5.86 5.27
N SER A 540 -9.94 -5.51 6.54
CA SER A 540 -8.98 -4.59 7.15
C SER A 540 -8.15 -5.33 8.20
N LEU A 541 -6.86 -5.03 8.27
CA LEU A 541 -5.97 -5.66 9.24
C LEU A 541 -6.32 -5.19 10.66
N PHE A 542 -6.89 -6.10 11.44
CA PHE A 542 -7.43 -5.84 12.77
C PHE A 542 -7.29 -7.09 13.66
N PRO A 543 -7.35 -7.00 15.01
CA PRO A 543 -7.14 -8.15 15.88
C PRO A 543 -8.06 -9.33 15.60
N TYR A 544 -9.28 -9.05 15.15
CA TYR A 544 -10.24 -10.02 14.62
C TYR A 544 -10.68 -9.58 13.23
N LEU A 545 -11.47 -10.40 12.52
CA LEU A 545 -11.90 -10.04 11.17
C LEU A 545 -12.80 -8.81 11.21
N VAL A 546 -12.43 -7.78 10.44
CA VAL A 546 -13.23 -6.58 10.20
C VAL A 546 -13.24 -6.35 8.70
N TYR A 547 -14.41 -6.01 8.17
CA TYR A 547 -14.55 -5.62 6.78
C TYR A 547 -14.85 -4.14 6.67
N TYR A 548 -14.08 -3.41 5.87
CA TYR A 548 -14.49 -2.13 5.32
C TYR A 548 -15.46 -2.41 4.17
N CYS A 549 -16.75 -2.14 4.40
CA CYS A 549 -17.77 -2.25 3.38
C CYS A 549 -18.16 -0.86 2.86
N HIS A 550 -18.30 -0.74 1.55
CA HIS A 550 -18.76 0.50 0.93
C HIS A 550 -19.57 0.25 -0.34
N SER A 551 -20.35 1.26 -0.72
CA SER A 551 -21.14 1.30 -1.94
C SER A 551 -20.88 2.62 -2.63
N VAL A 552 -20.49 2.53 -3.90
CA VAL A 552 -20.36 3.68 -4.81
C VAL A 552 -21.38 3.55 -5.94
N PRO A 553 -21.93 4.67 -6.42
CA PRO A 553 -22.94 4.63 -7.48
C PRO A 553 -22.31 4.32 -8.84
N LYS A 554 -23.14 3.86 -9.79
CA LYS A 554 -22.79 3.63 -11.21
C LYS A 554 -21.69 2.60 -11.41
N VAL A 555 -21.97 1.36 -10.99
CA VAL A 555 -21.08 0.23 -11.26
C VAL A 555 -21.74 -0.78 -12.19
N ARG A 556 -20.93 -1.65 -12.79
CA ARG A 556 -21.37 -2.93 -13.38
C ARG A 556 -20.58 -4.05 -12.74
N VAL A 557 -21.23 -5.19 -12.54
CA VAL A 557 -20.62 -6.39 -11.95
C VAL A 557 -20.74 -7.53 -12.96
N TYR A 558 -19.70 -8.35 -13.05
CA TYR A 558 -19.63 -9.47 -13.96
C TYR A 558 -19.17 -10.73 -13.23
N GLU A 559 -19.70 -11.86 -13.66
CA GLU A 559 -19.13 -13.18 -13.38
C GLU A 559 -18.52 -13.73 -14.66
N ALA A 560 -17.32 -14.30 -14.56
CA ALA A 560 -16.59 -14.83 -15.69
C ALA A 560 -15.99 -16.19 -15.37
N ASP A 561 -16.11 -17.12 -16.32
CA ASP A 561 -15.33 -18.34 -16.31
C ASP A 561 -13.88 -18.00 -16.62
N ILE A 562 -12.97 -18.44 -15.76
CA ILE A 562 -11.54 -18.27 -15.94
C ILE A 562 -11.00 -19.64 -16.38
N MET A 563 -10.42 -19.64 -17.58
CA MET A 563 -9.87 -20.82 -18.22
C MET A 563 -8.34 -20.77 -18.15
N ASP A 564 -7.72 -21.95 -18.19
CA ASP A 564 -6.29 -22.04 -18.48
C ASP A 564 -5.97 -21.33 -19.81
N ALA A 565 -4.87 -20.57 -19.86
CA ALA A 565 -4.55 -19.72 -21.03
C ALA A 565 -4.27 -20.55 -22.29
N GLU A 566 -3.71 -21.74 -22.11
CA GLU A 566 -3.26 -22.64 -23.20
C GLU A 566 -4.28 -23.76 -23.47
N GLY A 567 -5.17 -24.02 -22.51
CA GLY A 567 -6.22 -25.03 -22.59
C GLY A 567 -7.62 -24.46 -22.84
N GLU A 568 -8.60 -25.36 -22.77
CA GLU A 568 -10.04 -25.03 -22.73
C GLU A 568 -10.68 -25.51 -21.41
N GLU A 569 -9.85 -25.77 -20.38
CA GLU A 569 -10.32 -26.20 -19.07
C GLU A 569 -10.64 -24.99 -18.19
N LYS A 570 -11.83 -25.00 -17.59
CA LYS A 570 -12.23 -24.01 -16.58
C LYS A 570 -11.47 -24.28 -15.28
N ILE A 571 -10.61 -23.34 -14.90
CA ILE A 571 -9.81 -23.44 -13.67
C ILE A 571 -10.42 -22.65 -12.51
N ASN A 572 -11.23 -21.63 -12.79
CA ASN A 572 -11.80 -20.77 -11.76
C ASN A 572 -13.11 -20.08 -12.20
N HIS A 573 -13.80 -19.49 -11.23
CA HIS A 573 -14.97 -18.62 -11.44
C HIS A 573 -14.65 -17.25 -10.84
N GLY A 574 -14.45 -16.25 -11.68
CA GLY A 574 -14.05 -14.90 -11.31
C GLY A 574 -15.23 -13.94 -11.18
N VAL A 575 -15.10 -12.97 -10.29
CA VAL A 575 -16.03 -11.84 -10.18
C VAL A 575 -15.26 -10.56 -10.43
N ALA A 576 -15.78 -9.71 -11.33
CA ALA A 576 -15.21 -8.42 -11.64
C ALA A 576 -16.22 -7.30 -11.38
N ILE A 577 -15.72 -6.13 -10.97
CA ILE A 577 -16.50 -4.91 -10.83
C ILE A 577 -15.88 -3.81 -11.68
N CYS A 578 -16.73 -3.07 -12.37
CA CYS A 578 -16.37 -1.92 -13.18
C CYS A 578 -16.99 -0.65 -12.60
N HIS A 579 -16.15 0.33 -12.28
CA HIS A 579 -16.53 1.66 -11.84
C HIS A 579 -16.70 2.56 -13.06
N LEU A 580 -17.92 2.98 -13.36
CA LEU A 580 -18.23 3.74 -14.58
C LEU A 580 -18.00 5.26 -14.41
N ASP A 581 -17.98 5.74 -13.16
CA ASP A 581 -17.74 7.14 -12.83
C ASP A 581 -16.54 7.24 -11.91
N THR A 582 -15.40 7.54 -12.51
CA THR A 582 -14.13 7.67 -11.81
C THR A 582 -13.75 9.14 -11.58
N SER A 583 -14.71 10.07 -11.70
CA SER A 583 -14.44 11.52 -11.67
C SER A 583 -13.89 11.99 -10.32
N ASP A 584 -14.27 11.33 -9.24
CA ASP A 584 -13.80 11.61 -7.87
C ASP A 584 -12.53 10.81 -7.51
N TRP A 585 -12.01 9.99 -8.44
CA TRP A 585 -10.76 9.27 -8.23
C TRP A 585 -9.57 10.19 -8.39
N SER A 586 -8.47 9.89 -7.71
CA SER A 586 -7.22 10.62 -7.91
C SER A 586 -6.73 10.44 -9.35
N SER A 587 -6.22 11.49 -9.99
CA SER A 587 -5.67 11.37 -11.35
C SER A 587 -4.42 10.52 -11.45
N SER A 588 -3.75 10.31 -10.31
CA SER A 588 -2.63 9.40 -10.12
C SER A 588 -3.04 8.00 -9.68
N HIS A 589 -4.34 7.70 -9.58
CA HIS A 589 -4.78 6.35 -9.22
C HIS A 589 -4.16 5.35 -10.21
N GLY A 590 -3.57 4.26 -9.69
CA GLY A 590 -2.80 3.30 -10.51
C GLY A 590 -3.55 2.83 -11.75
N ALA A 591 -4.88 2.75 -11.69
CA ALA A 591 -5.73 2.48 -12.85
C ALA A 591 -5.48 3.41 -14.06
N PHE A 592 -5.28 4.71 -13.87
CA PHE A 592 -4.98 5.65 -14.97
C PHE A 592 -3.54 5.56 -15.45
N VAL A 593 -2.63 5.09 -14.59
CA VAL A 593 -1.25 4.75 -14.97
C VAL A 593 -1.25 3.51 -15.87
N ALA A 594 -1.98 2.48 -15.47
CA ALA A 594 -2.10 1.20 -16.19
C ALA A 594 -2.88 1.36 -17.51
N LEU A 595 -4.04 2.01 -17.47
CA LEU A 595 -4.97 2.09 -18.60
C LEU A 595 -4.80 3.35 -19.46
N GLY A 596 -4.02 4.33 -18.97
CA GLY A 596 -4.00 5.67 -19.52
C GLY A 596 -5.26 6.48 -19.15
N GLY A 597 -5.31 7.74 -19.58
CA GLY A 597 -6.45 8.65 -19.38
C GLY A 597 -6.48 9.34 -18.01
N LYS A 598 -7.65 9.85 -17.61
CA LYS A 598 -7.84 10.67 -16.40
C LYS A 598 -9.17 10.37 -15.69
N PRO A 599 -9.33 10.79 -14.41
CA PRO A 599 -10.60 10.72 -13.69
C PRO A 599 -11.77 11.23 -14.51
N GLY A 600 -12.82 10.41 -14.60
CA GLY A 600 -14.06 10.72 -15.31
C GLY A 600 -14.00 10.55 -16.82
N GLU A 601 -12.83 10.31 -17.42
CA GLU A 601 -12.71 10.04 -18.87
C GLU A 601 -13.05 8.58 -19.21
N LEU A 602 -12.95 7.67 -18.24
CA LEU A 602 -12.89 6.23 -18.52
C LEU A 602 -13.32 5.38 -17.31
N GLU A 603 -13.98 4.25 -17.59
CA GLU A 603 -14.33 3.22 -16.61
C GLU A 603 -13.13 2.38 -16.16
N VAL A 604 -13.10 1.98 -14.90
CA VAL A 604 -12.02 1.12 -14.38
C VAL A 604 -12.63 -0.16 -13.85
N CYS A 605 -12.19 -1.30 -14.39
CA CYS A 605 -12.56 -2.61 -13.88
C CYS A 605 -11.40 -3.25 -13.11
N HIS A 606 -11.76 -4.04 -12.12
CA HIS A 606 -10.82 -4.91 -11.39
C HIS A 606 -11.54 -6.19 -10.94
N TRP A 607 -10.75 -7.23 -10.67
CA TRP A 607 -11.23 -8.48 -10.07
C TRP A 607 -11.55 -8.28 -8.58
N ILE A 608 -12.48 -9.07 -8.05
CA ILE A 608 -12.73 -9.22 -6.61
C ILE A 608 -11.75 -10.28 -6.09
N PHE A 609 -10.94 -9.92 -5.10
CA PHE A 609 -9.84 -10.75 -4.60
C PHE A 609 -10.35 -11.85 -3.66
N GLU A 610 -9.50 -12.82 -3.32
CA GLU A 610 -9.86 -13.95 -2.45
C GLU A 610 -10.37 -13.51 -1.09
N GLY A 611 -9.83 -12.43 -0.51
CA GLY A 611 -10.30 -11.88 0.77
C GLY A 611 -11.61 -11.09 0.67
N ASP A 612 -12.04 -10.71 -0.54
CA ASP A 612 -13.05 -9.70 -0.77
C ASP A 612 -14.38 -10.30 -1.26
N MET A 613 -15.44 -9.51 -1.20
CA MET A 613 -16.75 -9.86 -1.76
C MET A 613 -17.52 -8.63 -2.22
N THR A 614 -18.47 -8.84 -3.13
CA THR A 614 -19.41 -7.81 -3.55
C THR A 614 -20.85 -8.32 -3.48
N TRP A 615 -21.76 -7.48 -3.04
CA TRP A 615 -23.20 -7.73 -3.02
C TRP A 615 -23.88 -6.90 -4.10
N THR A 616 -24.84 -7.49 -4.79
CA THR A 616 -25.73 -6.75 -5.70
C THR A 616 -27.17 -7.06 -5.35
N VAL A 617 -28.10 -6.30 -5.93
CA VAL A 617 -29.51 -6.70 -6.00
C VAL A 617 -29.60 -8.02 -6.79
N ALA A 618 -30.53 -8.89 -6.43
CA ALA A 618 -30.83 -10.10 -7.20
C ALA A 618 -31.40 -9.77 -8.59
N ASP A 619 -31.18 -10.67 -9.55
CA ASP A 619 -31.58 -10.51 -10.95
C ASP A 619 -33.00 -11.01 -11.24
#